data_AF-A0A382PRY2-F1
#
_entry.id   AF-A0A382PRY2-F1
#
_cell.length_a   1.000
_cell.length_b   1.000
_cell.length_c   1.000
_cell.angle_alpha   90.00
_cell.angle_beta   90.00
_cell.angle_gamma   90.00
#
_symmetry.space_group_name_H-M   'P 1'
#
loop_
_entity.id
_entity.type
_entity.pdbx_description
1 polymer ?
#
loop_
_entity_poly.entity_id
_entity_poly.type
_entity_poly.pdbx_seq_one_letter_code
_entity_poly.pdbx_strand_id
1 'polypeptide(L)'
;MESGEMFVAVRAERDGHDFIRDAARLGASSAMVDHFVAESDLPQLRTPDVGEAFLRIAHMHRSNFKGKIVGVTGSCGKTSTKDALQLLLGPDTCLATDGNFNN
;
A
#
# COMPACT_ATOMS: atom_id res chain seq x y z
N MET A 1 -10.53 5.57 -0.86
CA MET A 1 -10.87 5.31 0.54
C MET A 1 -12.25 4.70 0.54
N GLU A 2 -12.34 3.46 0.98
CA GLU A 2 -13.55 2.70 1.20
C GLU A 2 -13.76 2.44 2.69
N SER A 3 -14.98 2.07 3.08
CA SER A 3 -15.30 1.79 4.48
C SER A 3 -14.40 0.67 5.02
N GLY A 4 -13.70 0.96 6.11
CA GLY A 4 -12.79 0.02 6.77
C GLY A 4 -11.32 0.20 6.40
N GLU A 5 -10.99 1.03 5.41
CA GLU A 5 -9.59 1.28 5.05
C GLU A 5 -8.86 2.17 6.07
N MET A 6 -7.60 1.82 6.35
CA MET A 6 -6.68 2.63 7.15
C MET A 6 -5.86 3.53 6.24
N PHE A 7 -5.76 4.81 6.60
CA PHE A 7 -4.84 5.74 5.96
C PHE A 7 -3.43 5.59 6.52
N VAL A 8 -2.40 5.56 5.67
CA VAL A 8 -0.99 5.41 6.10
C VAL A 8 -0.26 6.72 5.84
N ALA A 9 0.04 7.48 6.90
CA ALA A 9 0.63 8.82 6.82
C ALA A 9 2.15 8.77 6.59
N VAL A 10 2.58 8.27 5.43
CA VAL A 10 4.00 8.21 5.05
C VAL A 10 4.52 9.61 4.74
N ARG A 11 5.74 9.93 5.20
CA ARG A 11 6.47 11.12 4.78
C ARG A 11 7.20 10.86 3.47
N ALA A 12 6.84 11.57 2.41
CA ALA A 12 7.53 11.55 1.12
C ALA A 12 7.91 12.99 0.74
N GLU A 13 7.68 13.40 -0.51
CA GLU A 13 7.81 14.80 -0.92
C GLU A 13 6.86 15.73 -0.13
N ARG A 14 5.70 15.20 0.27
CA ARG A 14 4.76 15.84 1.19
C ARG A 14 4.55 14.96 2.40
N ASP A 15 4.25 15.59 3.54
CA ASP A 15 3.96 14.87 4.77
C ASP A 15 2.55 14.28 4.72
N GLY A 16 2.42 12.95 4.79
CA GLY A 16 1.12 12.28 4.83
C GLY A 16 0.22 12.74 5.98
N HIS A 17 0.79 13.23 7.08
CA HIS A 17 0.03 13.68 8.26
C HIS A 17 -0.86 14.90 7.94
N ASP A 18 -0.46 15.73 6.97
CA ASP A 18 -1.23 16.89 6.51
C ASP A 18 -2.57 16.49 5.87
N PHE A 19 -2.69 15.24 5.42
CA PHE A 19 -3.83 14.73 4.66
C PHE A 19 -4.80 13.88 5.49
N ILE A 20 -4.56 13.68 6.80
CA ILE A 20 -5.39 12.80 7.63
C ILE A 20 -6.85 13.28 7.67
N ARG A 21 -7.09 14.60 7.70
CA ARG A 21 -8.45 15.17 7.65
C ARG A 21 -9.16 14.86 6.34
N ASP A 22 -8.44 14.95 5.22
CA ASP A 22 -9.01 14.62 3.92
C ASP A 22 -9.24 13.11 3.79
N ALA A 23 -8.34 12.28 4.31
CA ALA A 23 -8.55 10.84 4.40
C ALA A 23 -9.80 10.49 5.22
N ALA A 24 -10.04 11.18 6.34
CA ALA A 24 -11.25 11.03 7.14
C ALA A 24 -12.51 11.37 6.33
N ARG A 25 -12.51 12.50 5.60
CA ARG A 25 -13.62 12.91 4.72
C ARG A 25 -13.88 11.90 3.61
N LEU A 26 -12.83 11.25 3.11
CA LEU A 26 -12.93 10.22 2.09
C LEU A 26 -13.33 8.85 2.66
N GLY A 27 -13.50 8.71 3.98
CA GLY A 27 -14.06 7.50 4.60
C GLY A 27 -13.04 6.57 5.26
N ALA A 28 -11.81 7.03 5.50
CA ALA A 28 -10.84 6.28 6.31
C ALA A 28 -11.42 5.93 7.69
N SER A 29 -11.19 4.70 8.14
CA SER A 29 -11.62 4.25 9.47
C SER A 29 -10.59 4.55 10.58
N SER A 30 -9.34 4.76 10.19
CA SER A 30 -8.20 4.98 11.08
C SER A 30 -7.00 5.54 10.32
N ALA A 31 -5.97 6.00 11.04
CA ALA A 31 -4.70 6.44 10.46
C ALA A 31 -3.48 5.82 11.17
N MET A 32 -2.48 5.39 10.42
CA MET A 32 -1.14 5.07 10.94
C MET A 32 -0.25 6.31 10.86
N VAL A 33 0.39 6.67 11.97
CA VAL A 33 1.11 7.94 12.14
C VAL A 33 2.41 7.76 12.93
N ASP A 34 3.39 8.65 12.77
CA ASP A 34 4.58 8.69 13.64
C ASP A 34 4.41 9.60 14.87
N HIS A 35 3.48 10.55 14.78
CA HIS A 35 3.05 11.43 15.87
C HIS A 35 1.54 11.65 15.80
N PHE A 36 0.92 11.89 16.95
CA PHE A 36 -0.52 12.15 16.99
C PHE A 36 -0.85 13.50 16.35
N VAL A 37 -1.82 13.50 15.45
CA VAL A 37 -2.45 14.70 14.90
C VAL A 37 -3.71 14.98 15.72
N ALA A 38 -3.60 15.91 16.67
CA ALA A 38 -4.68 16.27 17.61
C ALA A 38 -5.95 16.78 16.90
N GLU A 39 -5.76 17.27 15.67
CA GLU A 39 -6.74 17.88 14.81
C GLU A 39 -7.62 16.90 14.03
N SER A 40 -7.38 15.59 14.20
CA SER A 40 -8.11 14.50 13.54
C SER A 40 -8.90 13.67 14.54
N ASP A 41 -10.17 13.40 14.20
CA ASP A 41 -11.05 12.50 14.95
C ASP A 41 -10.84 11.01 14.59
N LEU A 42 -9.95 10.70 13.65
CA LEU A 42 -9.65 9.31 13.31
C LEU A 42 -8.89 8.64 14.46
N PRO A 43 -9.23 7.38 14.80
CA PRO A 43 -8.36 6.53 15.60
C PRO A 43 -6.97 6.45 14.98
N GLN A 44 -5.93 6.68 15.80
CA GLN A 44 -4.55 6.76 15.33
C GLN A 44 -3.69 5.62 15.90
N LEU A 45 -3.13 4.81 15.02
CA LEU A 45 -2.11 3.82 15.34
C LEU A 45 -0.73 4.49 15.23
N ARG A 46 -0.16 4.85 16.37
CA ARG A 46 1.17 5.46 16.41
C ARG A 46 2.28 4.41 16.30
N THR A 47 3.22 4.62 15.39
CA THR A 47 4.44 3.81 15.24
C THR A 47 5.68 4.71 15.26
N PRO A 48 6.89 4.19 15.56
CA PRO A 48 8.11 5.00 15.49
C PRO A 48 8.50 5.38 14.05
N ASP A 49 8.15 4.54 13.08
CA ASP A 49 8.36 4.74 11.66
C ASP A 49 7.16 4.15 10.90
N VAL A 50 6.47 4.99 10.13
CA VAL A 50 5.24 4.61 9.41
C VAL A 50 5.57 3.72 8.21
N GLY A 51 6.67 4.00 7.50
CA GLY A 51 7.07 3.26 6.30
C GLY A 51 7.47 1.83 6.67
N GLU A 52 8.32 1.67 7.68
CA GLU A 52 8.73 0.35 8.18
C GLU A 52 7.54 -0.44 8.74
N ALA A 53 6.64 0.22 9.48
CA ALA A 53 5.43 -0.45 9.98
C ALA A 53 4.53 -0.95 8.83
N PHE A 54 4.35 -0.14 7.79
CA PHE A 54 3.59 -0.52 6.60
C PHE A 54 4.24 -1.69 5.85
N LEU A 55 5.56 -1.66 5.64
CA LEU A 55 6.30 -2.75 5.00
C LEU A 55 6.24 -4.04 5.81
N ARG A 56 6.25 -3.97 7.15
CA ARG A 56 6.07 -5.15 8.01
C ARG A 56 4.69 -5.79 7.84
N ILE A 57 3.63 -4.99 7.77
CA ILE A 57 2.27 -5.48 7.48
C ILE A 57 2.23 -6.12 6.09
N ALA A 58 2.81 -5.47 5.08
CA ALA A 58 2.89 -6.01 3.73
C ALA A 58 3.65 -7.35 3.68
N HIS A 59 4.77 -7.45 4.40
CA HIS A 59 5.55 -8.69 4.52
C HIS A 59 4.75 -9.82 5.19
N MET A 60 4.02 -9.52 6.26
CA MET A 60 3.15 -10.50 6.92
C MET A 60 2.04 -10.98 5.98
N HIS A 61 1.35 -10.07 5.31
CA HIS A 61 0.32 -10.40 4.32
C HIS A 61 0.90 -11.28 3.20
N ARG A 62 2.05 -10.91 2.66
CA ARG A 62 2.76 -11.66 1.62
C ARG A 62 3.19 -13.06 2.05
N SER A 63 3.61 -13.22 3.31
CA SER A 63 4.07 -14.51 3.87
C SER A 63 2.92 -15.50 4.10
N ASN A 64 1.71 -14.98 4.29
CA ASN A 64 0.49 -15.79 4.40
C ASN A 64 0.01 -16.32 3.04
N PHE A 65 0.35 -15.67 1.94
CA PHE A 65 0.03 -16.14 0.60
C PHE A 65 0.82 -17.42 0.23
N LYS A 66 0.10 -18.47 -0.18
CA LYS A 66 0.67 -19.80 -0.52
C LYS A 66 0.69 -20.12 -2.02
N GLY A 67 0.17 -19.22 -2.86
CA GLY A 67 0.20 -19.39 -4.32
C GLY A 67 1.60 -19.19 -4.90
N LYS A 68 1.72 -19.33 -6.22
CA LYS A 68 2.99 -19.08 -6.94
C LYS A 68 3.25 -17.57 -7.04
N ILE A 69 4.52 -17.18 -6.93
CA ILE A 69 4.95 -15.78 -7.06
C ILE A 69 6.04 -15.72 -8.12
N VAL A 70 5.92 -14.75 -9.03
CA VAL A 70 6.89 -14.49 -10.09
C VAL A 70 7.40 -13.06 -9.92
N GLY A 71 8.71 -12.91 -9.71
CA GLY A 71 9.38 -11.61 -9.71
C GLY A 71 9.89 -11.29 -11.11
N VAL A 72 9.52 -10.12 -11.64
CA VAL A 72 9.99 -9.63 -12.95
C VAL A 72 10.89 -8.42 -12.72
N THR A 73 12.17 -8.54 -13.09
CA THR A 73 13.17 -7.47 -12.96
C THR A 73 13.96 -7.29 -14.26
N GLY A 74 14.71 -6.19 -14.37
CA GLY A 74 15.54 -5.85 -15.53
C GLY A 74 15.50 -4.36 -15.87
N SER A 75 16.46 -3.90 -16.65
CA SER A 75 16.54 -2.49 -17.08
C SER A 75 15.38 -2.09 -18.00
N CYS A 76 14.95 -3.00 -18.88
CA CYS A 76 13.88 -2.81 -19.85
C CYS A 76 12.92 -4.02 -19.86
N GLY A 77 11.69 -3.83 -20.32
CA GLY A 77 10.74 -4.93 -20.58
C GLY A 77 9.97 -5.50 -19.38
N LYS A 78 10.16 -4.96 -18.17
CA LYS A 78 9.46 -5.40 -16.95
C LYS A 78 7.93 -5.34 -17.11
N THR A 79 7.40 -4.18 -17.50
CA THR A 79 5.96 -3.96 -17.69
C THR A 79 5.41 -4.86 -18.79
N SER A 80 6.04 -4.88 -19.97
CA SER A 80 5.59 -5.73 -21.08
C SER A 80 5.59 -7.22 -20.72
N THR A 81 6.57 -7.68 -19.94
CA THR A 81 6.64 -9.08 -19.48
C THR A 81 5.55 -9.39 -18.45
N LYS A 82 5.33 -8.49 -17.48
CA LYS A 82 4.26 -8.58 -16.50
C LYS A 82 2.89 -8.66 -17.18
N ASP A 83 2.63 -7.78 -18.15
CA ASP A 83 1.36 -7.71 -18.87
C ASP A 83 1.14 -8.96 -19.73
N ALA A 84 2.19 -9.45 -20.40
CA ALA A 84 2.12 -10.70 -21.16
C ALA A 84 1.78 -11.91 -20.27
N LEU A 85 2.38 -12.00 -19.07
CA LEU A 85 2.05 -13.04 -18.09
C LEU A 85 0.59 -12.95 -17.63
N GLN A 86 0.10 -11.74 -17.36
CA GLN A 86 -1.29 -11.54 -16.95
C GLN A 86 -2.29 -11.95 -18.03
N LEU A 87 -2.00 -11.63 -19.31
CA LEU A 87 -2.82 -12.04 -20.45
C LEU A 87 -2.86 -13.55 -20.63
N LEU A 88 -1.72 -14.23 -20.48
CA LEU A 88 -1.62 -15.68 -20.65
C LEU A 88 -2.26 -16.46 -19.50
N LEU A 89 -2.17 -15.96 -18.26
CA LEU A 89 -2.68 -16.63 -17.07
C LEU A 89 -4.15 -16.28 -16.77
N GLY A 90 -4.63 -15.13 -17.24
CA GLY A 90 -5.99 -14.66 -17.01
C GLY A 90 -6.21 -14.03 -15.62
N PRO A 91 -7.24 -13.16 -15.49
CA PRO A 91 -7.46 -12.36 -14.30
C PRO A 91 -7.90 -13.17 -13.07
N ASP A 92 -8.55 -14.32 -13.27
CA ASP A 92 -9.02 -15.17 -12.16
C ASP A 92 -7.87 -15.94 -11.48
N THR A 93 -6.72 -16.07 -12.17
CA THR A 93 -5.57 -16.84 -11.70
C THR A 93 -4.37 -15.97 -11.35
N CYS A 94 -4.24 -14.78 -11.97
CA CYS A 94 -3.08 -13.93 -11.83
C CYS A 94 -3.44 -12.52 -11.37
N LEU A 95 -3.03 -12.20 -10.14
CA LEU A 95 -2.90 -10.82 -9.69
C LEU A 95 -1.54 -10.27 -10.16
N ALA A 96 -1.57 -9.17 -10.91
CA ALA A 96 -0.38 -8.45 -11.33
C ALA A 96 -0.34 -7.07 -10.68
N THR A 97 0.87 -6.55 -10.42
CA THR A 97 1.08 -5.19 -9.91
C THR A 97 0.46 -4.18 -10.88
N ASP A 98 -0.37 -3.27 -10.38
CA ASP A 98 -0.93 -2.20 -11.21
C ASP A 98 0.14 -1.15 -11.55
N GLY A 99 0.09 -0.62 -12.77
CA GLY A 99 1.02 0.39 -13.27
C GLY A 99 2.50 0.08 -12.98
N ASN A 100 3.17 1.01 -12.29
CA ASN A 100 4.58 0.96 -11.92
C ASN A 100 4.80 1.06 -10.39
N PHE A 101 3.94 0.45 -9.58
CA PHE A 101 4.15 0.35 -8.13
C PHE A 101 5.25 -0.68 -7.79
N ASN A 102 6.50 -0.37 -8.15
CA ASN A 102 7.68 -1.25 -7.98
C ASN A 102 8.81 -0.64 -7.15
N ASN A 103 8.49 0.41 -6.38
CA ASN A 103 9.41 1.14 -5.51
C ASN A 103 9.09 0.86 -4.03
#